data_AF-A0A1H9MDC4-F1
#
_entry.id   AF-A0A1H9MDC4-F1
#
_cell.length_a   1.000
_cell.length_b   1.000
_cell.length_c   1.000
_cell.angle_alpha   90.00
_cell.angle_beta   90.00
_cell.angle_gamma   90.00
#
_symmetry.space_group_name_H-M   'P 1'
#
loop_
_entity.id
_entity.type
_entity.pdbx_description
1 polymer ?
#
loop_
_entity_poly.entity_id
_entity_poly.type
_entity_poly.pdbx_seq_one_letter_code
_entity_poly.pdbx_strand_id
1 'polypeptide(L)'
;MAAIFGQPNFDALVLHLNGAEITYGHFLTTLVSFLLLAFTIMLLVSAIRRATGREAAGAQGSRECDHCKSFIPVDASVCMFCTRDVEPVVPG
;
A
#
# COMPACT_ATOMS: atom_id res chain seq x y z
N MET A 1 13.57 -1.43 -26.55
CA MET A 1 12.58 -1.55 -25.47
C MET A 1 12.14 -0.14 -25.06
N ALA A 2 11.33 0.52 -25.87
CA ALA A 2 11.01 1.95 -25.67
C ALA A 2 9.57 2.30 -26.12
N ALA A 3 8.69 1.29 -26.21
CA ALA A 3 7.42 1.42 -26.92
C ALA A 3 6.21 0.88 -26.15
N ILE A 4 6.29 0.73 -24.81
CA ILE A 4 5.14 0.30 -23.99
C ILE A 4 4.63 1.43 -23.09
N PHE A 5 5.45 2.44 -22.80
CA PHE A 5 5.02 3.66 -22.12
C PHE A 5 5.38 4.85 -23.01
N GLY A 6 4.46 5.23 -23.89
CA GLY A 6 4.55 6.53 -24.56
C GLY A 6 4.65 7.61 -23.49
N GLN A 7 5.60 8.54 -23.65
CA GLN A 7 5.68 9.70 -22.77
C GLN A 7 4.29 10.35 -22.68
N PRO A 8 3.71 10.52 -21.49
CA PRO A 8 2.52 11.33 -21.33
C PRO A 8 2.92 12.81 -21.47
N ASN A 9 3.26 13.23 -22.68
CA ASN A 9 3.59 14.62 -23.00
C ASN A 9 2.27 15.38 -23.18
N PHE A 10 1.68 15.83 -22.07
CA PHE A 10 0.55 16.78 -22.07
C PHE A 10 1.02 18.24 -22.25
N ASP A 11 2.32 18.44 -22.51
CA ASP A 11 2.95 19.71 -22.88
C ASP A 11 2.37 20.30 -24.18
N ALA A 12 1.75 19.47 -25.03
CA ALA A 12 1.26 19.87 -26.37
C ALA A 12 -0.26 20.08 -26.48
N LEU A 13 -1.00 20.24 -25.38
CA LEU A 13 -2.44 20.57 -25.43
C LEU A 13 -2.68 22.07 -25.17
N VAL A 14 -2.51 22.89 -26.21
CA VAL A 14 -2.79 24.33 -26.19
C VAL A 14 -4.23 24.56 -26.66
N LEU A 15 -5.17 24.76 -25.73
CA LEU A 15 -6.52 25.22 -26.05
C LEU A 15 -6.44 26.72 -26.38
N HIS A 16 -6.46 27.06 -27.67
CA HIS A 16 -6.59 28.44 -28.13
C HIS A 16 -7.99 28.96 -27.82
N LEU A 17 -8.15 29.66 -26.70
CA LEU A 17 -9.36 30.41 -26.35
C LEU A 17 -9.04 31.91 -26.35
N ASN A 18 -9.52 32.61 -27.38
CA ASN A 18 -9.65 34.07 -27.44
C ASN A 18 -8.35 34.89 -27.26
N GLY A 19 -7.21 34.42 -27.78
CA GLY A 19 -5.97 35.20 -27.83
C GLY A 19 -5.11 35.20 -26.56
N ALA A 20 -5.44 34.36 -25.57
CA ALA A 20 -4.59 34.10 -24.40
C ALA A 20 -4.00 32.70 -24.48
N GLU A 21 -2.68 32.60 -24.60
CA GLU A 21 -1.94 31.34 -24.41
C GLU A 21 -1.92 31.02 -22.92
N ILE A 22 -2.83 30.15 -22.47
CA ILE A 22 -2.77 29.67 -21.10
C ILE A 22 -1.99 28.36 -21.06
N THR A 23 -0.72 28.48 -20.70
CA THR A 23 0.26 27.38 -20.51
C THR A 23 -0.06 26.55 -19.27
N TYR A 24 -1.25 25.94 -19.22
CA TYR A 24 -1.60 24.97 -18.18
C TYR A 24 -0.96 23.59 -18.40
N GLY A 25 -0.33 23.37 -19.55
CA GLY A 25 0.27 22.09 -19.95
C GLY A 25 1.26 21.55 -18.92
N HIS A 26 2.16 22.37 -18.39
CA HIS A 26 3.17 21.90 -17.44
C HIS A 26 2.58 21.51 -16.07
N PHE A 27 1.68 22.33 -15.52
CA PHE A 27 1.02 22.04 -14.24
C PHE A 27 0.10 20.81 -14.35
N LEU A 28 -0.67 20.67 -15.43
CA LEU A 28 -1.47 19.47 -15.65
C LEU A 28 -0.59 18.25 -15.89
N THR A 29 0.53 18.37 -16.62
CA THR A 29 1.46 17.26 -16.86
C THR A 29 2.02 16.71 -15.56
N THR A 30 2.49 17.59 -14.66
CA THR A 30 3.02 17.15 -13.36
C THR A 30 1.93 16.56 -12.47
N LEU A 31 0.73 17.16 -12.46
CA LEU A 31 -0.41 16.66 -11.70
C LEU A 31 -0.87 15.26 -12.18
N VAL A 32 -1.03 15.09 -13.50
CA VAL A 32 -1.46 13.80 -14.08
C VAL A 32 -0.37 12.74 -13.90
N SER A 33 0.90 13.10 -14.06
CA SER A 33 2.01 12.17 -13.82
C SER A 33 2.06 11.71 -12.36
N PHE A 34 1.83 12.62 -11.41
CA PHE A 34 1.75 12.29 -9.99
C PHE A 34 0.56 11.35 -9.70
N LEU A 35 -0.62 11.64 -10.27
CA LEU A 35 -1.80 10.80 -10.16
C LEU A 35 -1.59 9.39 -10.74
N LEU A 36 -0.97 9.28 -11.92
CA LEU A 36 -0.66 7.99 -12.54
C LEU A 36 0.34 7.17 -11.72
N LEU A 37 1.37 7.82 -11.18
CA LEU A 37 2.34 7.15 -10.30
C LEU A 37 1.66 6.66 -9.00
N ALA A 38 0.84 7.50 -8.37
CA ALA A 38 0.10 7.11 -7.16
C ALA A 38 -0.86 5.94 -7.45
N PHE A 39 -1.57 6.00 -8.57
CA PHE A 39 -2.51 4.97 -9.00
C PHE A 39 -1.81 3.64 -9.30
N THR A 40 -0.69 3.68 -10.02
CA THR A 40 0.10 2.47 -10.34
C THR A 40 0.67 1.82 -9.08
N ILE A 41 1.22 2.59 -8.14
CA ILE A 41 1.69 2.05 -6.85
C ILE A 41 0.52 1.43 -6.07
N MET A 42 -0.64 2.11 -6.00
CA MET A 42 -1.81 1.59 -5.29
C MET A 42 -2.30 0.26 -5.87
N LEU A 43 -2.40 0.17 -7.20
CA LEU A 43 -2.77 -1.07 -7.89
C LEU A 43 -1.73 -2.17 -7.69
N LEU A 44 -0.44 -1.84 -7.74
CA LEU A 44 0.65 -2.80 -7.53
C LEU A 44 0.58 -3.40 -6.13
N VAL A 45 0.48 -2.55 -5.09
CA VAL A 45 0.37 -3.04 -3.70
C VAL A 45 -0.93 -3.84 -3.53
N SER A 46 -2.02 -3.43 -4.16
CA SER A 46 -3.28 -4.19 -4.12
C SER A 46 -3.19 -5.55 -4.82
N ALA A 47 -2.50 -5.62 -5.96
CA ALA A 47 -2.25 -6.86 -6.68
C ALA A 47 -1.34 -7.78 -5.88
N ILE A 48 -0.28 -7.27 -5.25
CA ILE A 48 0.61 -8.04 -4.39
C ILE A 48 -0.16 -8.56 -3.16
N ARG A 49 -0.95 -7.72 -2.48
CA ARG A 49 -1.79 -8.17 -1.36
C ARG A 49 -2.71 -9.33 -1.76
N ARG A 50 -3.34 -9.22 -2.93
CA ARG A 50 -4.25 -10.24 -3.47
C ARG A 50 -3.52 -11.51 -3.93
N ALA A 51 -2.34 -11.38 -4.51
CA ALA A 51 -1.55 -12.50 -5.04
C ALA A 51 -0.80 -13.27 -3.94
N THR A 52 -0.30 -12.57 -2.92
CA THR A 52 0.39 -13.19 -1.78
C THR A 52 -0.60 -13.77 -0.76
N GLY A 53 -1.92 -13.66 -0.98
CA GLY A 53 -2.93 -14.17 -0.05
C GLY A 53 -2.73 -13.63 1.36
N ARG A 54 -2.24 -12.39 1.47
CA ARG A 54 -1.82 -11.80 2.75
C ARG A 54 -3.02 -11.23 3.50
N GLU A 55 -4.07 -12.05 3.59
CA GLU A 55 -4.93 -12.14 4.77
C GLU A 55 -4.10 -12.57 5.99
N ALA A 56 -2.97 -13.26 5.75
CA ALA A 56 -1.90 -13.48 6.72
C ALA A 56 -1.03 -12.24 6.95
N ALA A 57 -1.65 -11.14 7.36
CA ALA A 57 -1.02 -10.40 8.44
C ALA A 57 -1.25 -11.25 9.71
N GLY A 58 -0.52 -12.36 9.79
CA GLY A 58 -0.65 -13.35 10.84
C GLY A 58 -0.62 -12.62 12.18
N ALA A 59 -1.72 -12.75 12.92
CA ALA A 59 -1.78 -12.38 14.33
C ALA A 59 -1.31 -10.95 14.65
N GLN A 60 -1.84 -9.93 13.98
CA GLN A 60 -1.74 -8.55 14.48
C GLN A 60 -2.75 -8.31 15.60
N GLY A 61 -2.52 -9.02 16.69
CA GLY A 61 -3.16 -8.87 17.96
C GLY A 61 -2.16 -9.23 19.04
N SER A 62 -2.16 -8.47 20.12
CA SER A 62 -1.51 -8.89 21.36
C SER A 62 -2.60 -9.31 22.33
N ARG A 63 -2.40 -10.44 23.01
CA ARG A 63 -3.26 -10.88 24.11
C ARG A 63 -2.47 -10.89 25.40
N GLU A 64 -3.20 -10.85 26.50
CA GLU A 64 -2.61 -11.08 27.81
C GLU A 64 -2.31 -12.59 28.00
N CYS A 65 -1.14 -12.90 28.55
CA CYS A 65 -0.78 -14.25 28.94
C CYS A 65 -1.51 -14.66 30.23
N ASP A 66 -2.10 -15.86 30.24
CA ASP A 66 -2.87 -16.39 31.39
C ASP A 66 -2.00 -16.67 32.62
N HIS A 67 -0.68 -16.83 32.43
CA HIS A 67 0.26 -17.18 33.50
C HIS A 67 0.93 -15.97 34.15
N CYS A 68 1.45 -15.05 33.34
CA CYS A 68 2.28 -13.93 33.81
C CYS A 68 1.69 -12.56 33.52
N LYS A 69 0.53 -12.48 32.85
CA LYS A 69 -0.18 -11.23 32.55
C LYS A 69 0.59 -10.25 31.67
N SER A 70 1.66 -10.72 31.00
CA SER A 70 2.38 -9.95 29.99
C SER A 70 1.69 -10.03 28.63
N PHE A 71 1.83 -8.98 27.81
CA PHE A 71 1.27 -8.96 26.46
C PHE A 71 2.13 -9.77 25.48
N ILE A 72 1.55 -10.81 24.89
CA ILE A 72 2.19 -11.72 23.93
C ILE A 72 1.42 -11.72 22.59
N PRO A 73 2.06 -12.08 21.47
CA PRO A 73 1.35 -12.18 20.20
C PRO A 73 0.31 -13.32 20.25
N VAL A 74 -0.82 -13.15 19.55
CA VAL A 74 -1.96 -14.09 19.64
C VAL A 74 -1.66 -15.49 19.08
N ASP A 75 -0.67 -15.62 18.21
CA ASP A 75 -0.17 -16.87 17.63
C ASP A 75 1.01 -17.48 18.42
N ALA A 76 1.40 -16.91 19.57
CA ALA A 76 2.42 -17.52 20.42
C ALA A 76 1.98 -18.90 20.91
N SER A 77 2.85 -19.90 20.75
CA SER A 77 2.75 -21.20 21.42
C SER A 77 3.50 -21.25 22.75
N VAL A 78 4.50 -20.37 22.93
CA VAL A 78 5.31 -20.25 24.15
C VAL A 78 5.46 -18.78 24.52
N CYS A 79 5.22 -18.45 25.79
CA CYS A 79 5.35 -17.09 26.28
C CYS A 79 6.83 -16.65 26.37
N MET A 80 7.19 -15.54 25.73
CA MET A 80 8.56 -15.00 25.78
C MET A 80 9.00 -14.45 27.15
N PHE A 81 8.04 -14.16 28.05
CA PHE A 81 8.31 -13.56 29.36
C PHE A 81 8.45 -14.59 30.48
N CYS A 82 7.66 -15.66 30.43
CA CYS A 82 7.65 -16.69 31.48
C CYS A 82 7.96 -18.10 30.98
N THR A 83 8.20 -18.29 29.69
CA THR A 83 8.58 -19.57 29.05
C THR A 83 7.56 -20.69 29.26
N ARG A 84 6.33 -20.35 29.65
CA ARG A 84 5.21 -21.31 29.72
C ARG A 84 4.54 -21.47 28.37
N ASP A 85 4.08 -22.69 28.10
CA ASP A 85 3.19 -22.99 26.98
C ASP A 85 1.87 -22.22 27.12
N VAL A 86 1.41 -21.69 26.00
CA VAL A 86 0.21 -20.86 25.88
C VAL A 86 -0.52 -21.23 24.60
N GLU A 87 -1.84 -21.35 24.66
CA GLU A 87 -2.62 -21.75 23.48
C GLU A 87 -2.68 -20.60 22.46
N PRO A 88 -2.33 -20.81 21.18
CA PRO A 88 -2.47 -19.78 20.15
C PRO A 88 -3.96 -19.56 19.85
N VAL A 89 -4.41 -18.31 20.02
CA VAL A 89 -5.79 -17.90 19.73
C VAL A 89 -5.78 -17.15 18.41
N VAL A 90 -5.65 -17.89 17.30
CA VAL A 90 -5.71 -17.30 15.96
C VAL A 90 -7.18 -17.10 15.60
N PRO A 91 -7.67 -15.85 15.42
CA PRO A 91 -8.98 -15.65 14.81
C PRO A 91 -8.88 -16.09 13.34
N GLY A 92 -9.53 -17.20 13.02
CA GLY A 92 -9.68 -17.70 11.65
C GLY A 92 -10.60 -16.83 10.80
#